data_AF-A0A2V8X904-F1
#
_entry.id   AF-A0A2V8X904-F1
#
_cell.length_a   1.000
_cell.length_b   1.000
_cell.length_c   1.000
_cell.angle_alpha   90.00
_cell.angle_beta   90.00
_cell.angle_gamma   90.00
#
_symmetry.space_group_name_H-M   'P 1'
#
loop_
_entity.id
_entity.type
_entity.pdbx_description
1 polymer ?
#
loop_
_entity_poly.entity_id
_entity_poly.type
_entity_poly.pdbx_seq_one_letter_code
_entity_poly.pdbx_strand_id
1 'polypeptide(L)'
;METTVAEKSAEASQGSVVLFHGISANKKIMSYLARGFAEQNLRVYAPDFPGHGRTPGPFSPERAERCGEALLRELLARGVIRADRTILAGHSMGGAIALRIASRVSVAGVIAISPAPMQAAHGARPEMLLFKDSPPLPAHSLVISGSLEPESMRGNAADLLASSRDGSS
;
A
#
# COMPACT_ATOMS: atom_id res chain seq x y z
N MET A 1 12.18 3.23 -9.97
CA MET A 1 11.32 4.37 -9.59
C MET A 1 12.11 5.28 -8.68
N GLU A 2 11.94 6.60 -8.77
CA GLU A 2 12.54 7.51 -7.79
C GLU A 2 11.99 7.19 -6.41
N THR A 3 12.86 6.91 -5.44
CA THR A 3 12.47 6.42 -4.11
C THR A 3 13.19 7.20 -3.03
N THR A 4 12.43 7.75 -2.08
CA THR A 4 13.00 8.32 -0.85
C THR A 4 13.12 7.22 0.19
N VAL A 5 14.31 7.13 0.82
CA VAL A 5 14.53 6.28 1.99
C VAL A 5 14.48 7.15 3.24
N ALA A 6 13.65 6.81 4.21
CA ALA A 6 13.58 7.48 5.51
C ALA A 6 13.94 6.49 6.62
N GLU A 7 14.84 6.91 7.51
CA GLU A 7 15.30 6.15 8.67
C GLU A 7 15.78 7.11 9.78
N LYS A 8 15.69 6.68 11.04
CA LYS A 8 16.07 7.48 12.22
C LYS A 8 17.58 7.46 12.48
N SER A 9 18.23 6.30 12.30
CA SER A 9 19.69 6.13 12.42
C SER A 9 20.17 5.10 11.39
N ALA A 10 21.47 5.09 11.13
CA ALA A 10 22.11 4.10 10.26
C ALA A 10 22.33 2.74 10.95
N GLU A 11 21.86 2.55 12.18
CA GLU A 11 21.92 1.28 12.90
C GLU A 11 20.96 0.24 12.27
N ALA A 12 21.07 -1.02 12.71
CA ALA A 12 20.23 -2.09 12.20
C ALA A 12 18.74 -1.83 12.51
N SER A 13 17.98 -1.47 11.48
CA SER A 13 16.53 -1.31 11.57
C SER A 13 15.84 -2.62 11.97
N GLN A 14 14.75 -2.53 12.73
CA GLN A 14 13.96 -3.68 13.16
C GLN A 14 13.11 -4.29 12.04
N GLY A 15 12.88 -3.56 10.94
CA GLY A 15 12.08 -4.00 9.81
C GLY A 15 12.01 -2.94 8.71
N SER A 16 11.15 -3.15 7.72
CA SER A 16 11.03 -2.22 6.59
C SER A 16 9.57 -1.91 6.27
N VAL A 17 9.34 -0.73 5.70
CA VAL A 17 8.04 -0.35 5.15
C VAL A 17 8.23 0.05 3.70
N VAL A 18 7.42 -0.49 2.79
CA VAL A 18 7.26 0.07 1.44
C VAL A 18 5.96 0.87 1.43
N LEU A 19 6.08 2.19 1.25
CA LEU A 19 4.99 3.15 1.45
C LEU A 19 4.50 3.75 0.13
N PHE A 20 3.29 3.37 -0.29
CA PHE A 20 2.69 3.77 -1.55
C PHE A 20 1.73 4.96 -1.41
N HIS A 21 1.83 5.92 -2.34
CA HIS A 21 0.98 7.12 -2.35
C HIS A 21 -0.33 6.94 -3.15
N GLY A 22 -1.29 7.83 -2.93
CA GLY A 22 -2.56 7.87 -3.70
C GLY A 22 -2.42 8.49 -5.10
N ILE A 23 -3.49 8.40 -5.90
CA ILE A 23 -3.50 8.80 -7.33
C ILE A 23 -3.25 10.29 -7.59
N SER A 24 -3.55 11.18 -6.64
CA SER A 24 -3.31 12.62 -6.77
C SER A 24 -2.14 13.11 -5.90
N ALA A 25 -1.31 12.19 -5.43
CA ALA A 25 -0.24 12.43 -4.47
C ALA A 25 1.14 12.05 -5.03
N ASN A 26 2.16 12.14 -4.19
CA ASN A 26 3.51 11.69 -4.48
C ASN A 26 4.23 11.39 -3.14
N LYS A 27 5.49 10.94 -3.20
CA LYS A 27 6.25 10.58 -1.99
C LYS A 27 6.41 11.71 -0.97
N LYS A 28 6.36 12.99 -1.39
CA LYS A 28 6.44 14.13 -0.44
C LYS A 28 5.21 14.21 0.45
N ILE A 29 4.02 13.95 -0.09
CA ILE A 29 2.77 13.92 0.70
C ILE A 29 2.82 12.79 1.73
N MET A 30 3.50 11.69 1.42
CA MET A 30 3.67 10.55 2.32
C MET A 30 4.76 10.77 3.39
N SER A 31 5.48 11.90 3.37
CA SER A 31 6.65 12.14 4.24
C SER A 31 6.33 12.09 5.73
N TYR A 32 5.14 12.57 6.15
CA TYR A 32 4.74 12.52 7.55
C TYR A 32 4.55 11.08 8.03
N LEU A 33 3.90 10.24 7.21
CA LEU A 33 3.74 8.81 7.50
C LEU A 33 5.10 8.09 7.48
N ALA A 34 5.96 8.41 6.50
CA ALA A 34 7.30 7.85 6.42
C ALA A 34 8.12 8.20 7.68
N ARG A 35 8.04 9.43 8.18
CA ARG A 35 8.70 9.84 9.42
C ARG A 35 8.14 9.08 10.62
N GLY A 36 6.82 8.95 10.74
CA GLY A 36 6.19 8.19 11.83
C GLY A 36 6.68 6.74 11.89
N PHE A 37 6.78 6.05 10.74
CA PHE A 37 7.38 4.71 10.69
C PHE A 37 8.88 4.71 11.04
N ALA A 38 9.64 5.67 10.53
CA ALA A 38 11.07 5.79 10.84
C ALA A 38 11.33 6.02 12.33
N GLU A 39 10.48 6.77 13.02
CA GLU A 39 10.53 6.98 14.47
C GLU A 39 10.35 5.67 15.26
N GLN A 40 9.67 4.67 14.69
CA GLN A 40 9.54 3.31 15.21
C GLN A 40 10.71 2.38 14.81
N ASN A 41 11.84 2.94 14.37
CA ASN A 41 13.02 2.20 13.94
C ASN A 41 12.80 1.27 12.72
N LEU A 42 11.86 1.65 11.83
CA LEU A 42 11.63 0.98 10.55
C LEU A 42 12.31 1.77 9.42
N ARG A 43 12.94 1.08 8.47
CA ARG A 43 13.45 1.70 7.25
C ARG A 43 12.33 1.82 6.21
N VAL A 44 12.01 3.03 5.77
CA VAL A 44 10.88 3.28 4.88
C VAL A 44 11.35 3.57 3.45
N TYR A 45 10.78 2.87 2.48
CA TYR A 45 10.96 3.07 1.05
C TYR A 45 9.68 3.69 0.48
N ALA A 46 9.73 4.97 0.11
CA ALA A 46 8.60 5.70 -0.45
C ALA A 46 8.87 6.07 -1.92
N PRO A 47 8.40 5.25 -2.89
CA PRO A 47 8.56 5.56 -4.31
C PRO A 47 7.56 6.60 -4.80
N ASP A 48 7.94 7.34 -5.84
CA ASP A 48 6.98 7.98 -6.75
C ASP A 48 6.55 6.97 -7.82
N PHE A 49 5.24 6.73 -7.94
CA PHE A 49 4.67 5.96 -9.04
C PHE A 49 4.91 6.65 -10.39
N PRO A 50 4.85 5.90 -11.51
CA PRO A 50 5.03 6.52 -12.82
C PRO A 50 4.02 7.64 -13.11
N GLY A 51 4.50 8.74 -13.67
CA GLY A 51 3.70 9.95 -13.93
C GLY A 51 3.52 10.85 -12.71
N HIS A 52 4.13 10.53 -11.57
CA HIS A 52 3.99 11.28 -10.32
C HIS A 52 5.33 11.80 -9.81
N GLY A 53 5.30 12.95 -9.14
CA GLY A 53 6.46 13.53 -8.48
C GLY A 53 7.66 13.66 -9.43
N ARG A 54 8.70 12.88 -9.18
CA ARG A 54 9.94 12.85 -9.97
C ARG A 54 10.09 11.60 -10.86
N THR A 55 9.11 10.69 -10.88
CA THR A 55 9.14 9.54 -11.78
C THR A 55 8.36 9.86 -13.07
N PRO A 56 9.02 10.07 -14.22
CA PRO A 56 8.34 10.40 -15.47
C PRO A 56 7.60 9.21 -16.09
N GLY A 57 6.84 9.49 -17.15
CA GLY A 57 6.20 8.50 -18.01
C GLY A 57 4.68 8.37 -17.80
N PRO A 58 4.01 7.55 -18.61
CA PRO A 58 2.55 7.44 -18.60
C PRO A 58 2.04 6.79 -17.31
N PHE A 59 0.93 7.28 -16.80
CA PHE A 59 0.27 6.70 -15.63
C PHE A 59 -0.86 5.76 -16.03
N SER A 60 -0.95 4.61 -15.36
CA SER A 60 -2.18 3.83 -15.20
C SER A 60 -2.14 3.13 -13.84
N PRO A 61 -3.29 2.81 -13.21
CA PRO A 61 -3.32 2.05 -11.97
C PRO A 61 -2.58 0.71 -12.04
N GLU A 62 -2.75 -0.03 -13.14
CA GLU A 62 -2.09 -1.32 -13.36
C GLU A 62 -0.57 -1.14 -13.50
N ARG A 63 -0.12 -0.06 -14.14
CA ARG A 63 1.30 0.23 -14.26
C ARG A 63 1.89 0.60 -12.89
N ALA A 64 1.17 1.40 -12.09
CA ALA A 64 1.58 1.72 -10.73
C ALA A 64 1.69 0.45 -9.86
N GLU A 65 0.69 -0.44 -9.91
CA GLU A 65 0.71 -1.74 -9.22
C GLU A 65 1.91 -2.59 -9.63
N ARG A 66 2.14 -2.78 -10.94
CA ARG A 66 3.29 -3.56 -11.45
C ARG A 66 4.62 -2.96 -11.02
N CYS A 67 4.77 -1.64 -11.07
CA CYS A 67 6.00 -0.99 -10.66
C CYS A 67 6.23 -1.08 -9.14
N GLY A 68 5.17 -0.94 -8.33
CA GLY A 68 5.22 -1.16 -6.88
C GLY A 68 5.65 -2.58 -6.53
N GLU A 69 5.08 -3.59 -7.19
CA GLU A 69 5.45 -4.99 -7.00
C GLU A 69 6.90 -5.26 -7.42
N ALA A 70 7.33 -4.70 -8.57
CA ALA A 70 8.69 -4.84 -9.04
C ALA A 70 9.72 -4.27 -8.05
N LEU A 71 9.45 -3.09 -7.46
CA LEU A 71 10.31 -2.52 -6.42
C LEU A 71 10.41 -3.44 -5.20
N LEU A 72 9.28 -3.95 -4.69
CA LEU A 72 9.28 -4.86 -3.55
C LEU A 72 10.14 -6.10 -3.84
N ARG A 73 9.92 -6.74 -5.00
CA ARG A 73 10.68 -7.93 -5.42
C ARG A 73 12.18 -7.62 -5.59
N GLU A 74 12.53 -6.47 -6.13
CA GLU A 74 13.92 -6.03 -6.29
C GLU A 74 14.61 -5.84 -4.93
N LEU A 75 13.95 -5.19 -3.97
CA LEU A 75 14.47 -5.00 -2.62
C LEU A 75 14.68 -6.33 -1.88
N LEU A 76 13.72 -7.27 -2.03
CA LEU A 76 13.82 -8.62 -1.47
C LEU A 76 14.96 -9.43 -2.12
N ALA A 77 15.03 -9.45 -3.45
CA ALA A 77 16.02 -10.22 -4.19
C ALA A 77 17.46 -9.75 -3.92
N ARG A 78 17.65 -8.46 -3.66
CA ARG A 78 18.95 -7.89 -3.28
C ARG A 78 19.30 -8.06 -1.79
N GLY A 79 18.42 -8.66 -0.99
CA GLY A 79 18.62 -8.79 0.46
C GLY A 79 18.61 -7.45 1.22
N VAL A 80 18.07 -6.39 0.59
CA VAL A 80 17.99 -5.05 1.19
C VAL A 80 16.92 -5.00 2.29
N ILE A 81 15.86 -5.79 2.11
CA ILE A 81 14.78 -5.99 3.09
C ILE A 81 14.49 -7.49 3.22
N ARG A 82 13.78 -7.88 4.29
CA ARG A 82 13.33 -9.26 4.50
C ARG A 82 11.81 -9.34 4.50
N ALA A 83 11.24 -10.33 3.83
CA ALA A 83 9.79 -10.52 3.73
C ALA A 83 9.10 -10.60 5.11
N ASP A 84 9.65 -11.41 6.02
CA ASP A 84 9.16 -11.62 7.39
C ASP A 84 9.26 -10.40 8.31
N ARG A 85 9.90 -9.32 7.85
CA ARG A 85 10.04 -8.04 8.57
C ARG A 85 9.65 -6.82 7.74
N THR A 86 8.96 -7.03 6.61
CA THR A 86 8.52 -5.93 5.73
C THR A 86 7.02 -5.76 5.81
N ILE A 87 6.55 -4.53 6.03
CA ILE A 87 5.15 -4.14 5.93
C ILE A 87 4.94 -3.38 4.63
N LEU A 88 3.84 -3.63 3.92
CA LEU A 88 3.37 -2.73 2.87
C LEU A 88 2.38 -1.75 3.47
N ALA A 89 2.53 -0.47 3.16
CA ALA A 89 1.59 0.54 3.62
C ALA A 89 1.19 1.46 2.48
N GLY A 90 -0.01 2.01 2.52
CA GLY A 90 -0.38 3.01 1.52
C GLY A 90 -1.73 3.67 1.76
N HIS A 91 -1.92 4.82 1.11
CA HIS A 91 -3.15 5.60 1.18
C HIS A 91 -3.94 5.54 -0.14
N SER A 92 -5.26 5.38 -0.06
CA SER A 92 -6.16 5.39 -1.23
C SER A 92 -5.74 4.37 -2.29
N MET A 93 -5.40 4.79 -3.51
CA MET A 93 -4.84 3.91 -4.55
C MET A 93 -3.64 3.11 -4.02
N GLY A 94 -2.75 3.73 -3.25
CA GLY A 94 -1.59 3.06 -2.67
C GLY A 94 -1.95 1.99 -1.65
N GLY A 95 -3.05 2.17 -0.91
CA GLY A 95 -3.57 1.17 0.02
C GLY A 95 -4.14 -0.06 -0.70
N ALA A 96 -4.91 0.18 -1.77
CA ALA A 96 -5.40 -0.89 -2.63
C ALA A 96 -4.24 -1.66 -3.31
N ILE A 97 -3.23 -0.95 -3.84
CA ILE A 97 -2.01 -1.56 -4.39
C ILE A 97 -1.30 -2.41 -3.33
N ALA A 98 -1.13 -1.90 -2.09
CA ALA A 98 -0.46 -2.63 -1.02
C ALA A 98 -1.15 -3.96 -0.72
N LEU A 99 -2.49 -3.96 -0.60
CA LEU A 99 -3.30 -5.16 -0.38
C LEU A 99 -3.14 -6.18 -1.52
N ARG A 100 -3.23 -5.71 -2.77
CA ARG A 100 -3.13 -6.54 -3.97
C ARG A 100 -1.74 -7.14 -4.15
N ILE A 101 -0.68 -6.40 -3.85
CA ILE A 101 0.69 -6.94 -3.89
C ILE A 101 0.88 -8.00 -2.81
N ALA A 102 0.43 -7.74 -1.58
CA ALA A 102 0.63 -8.66 -0.46
C ALA A 102 -0.14 -9.98 -0.59
N SER A 103 -1.21 -10.04 -1.39
CA SER A 103 -1.88 -11.31 -1.70
C SER A 103 -1.07 -12.20 -2.66
N ARG A 104 -0.01 -11.66 -3.29
CA ARG A 104 0.87 -12.37 -4.25
C ARG A 104 2.33 -12.45 -3.83
N VAL A 105 2.75 -11.56 -2.92
CA VAL A 105 4.13 -11.47 -2.42
C VAL A 105 4.09 -11.51 -0.89
N SER A 106 4.75 -12.52 -0.31
CA SER A 106 4.81 -12.67 1.14
C SER A 106 5.48 -11.47 1.79
N VAL A 107 4.83 -10.91 2.80
CA VAL A 107 5.27 -9.79 3.63
C VAL A 107 4.78 -10.01 5.06
N ALA A 108 5.37 -9.31 6.03
CA ALA A 108 5.00 -9.39 7.44
C ALA A 108 3.60 -8.86 7.73
N GLY A 109 3.10 -7.94 6.89
CA GLY A 109 1.74 -7.43 6.98
C GLY A 109 1.45 -6.26 6.05
N VAL A 110 0.21 -5.75 6.12
CA VAL A 110 -0.26 -4.62 5.33
C VAL A 110 -1.00 -3.60 6.19
N ILE A 111 -0.76 -2.32 5.95
CA ILE A 111 -1.53 -1.20 6.49
C ILE A 111 -2.15 -0.42 5.34
N ALA A 112 -3.46 -0.57 5.13
CA ALA A 112 -4.21 0.13 4.10
C ALA A 112 -5.00 1.28 4.71
N ILE A 113 -4.66 2.51 4.35
CA ILE A 113 -5.30 3.74 4.85
C ILE A 113 -6.26 4.24 3.78
N SER A 114 -7.55 4.26 4.11
CA SER A 114 -8.64 4.71 3.24
C SER A 114 -8.53 4.09 1.83
N PRO A 115 -8.37 2.75 1.70
CA PRO A 115 -8.02 2.14 0.42
C PRO A 115 -9.07 2.46 -0.65
N ALA A 116 -8.62 2.66 -1.89
CA ALA A 116 -9.53 2.85 -3.02
C ALA A 116 -10.47 1.63 -3.16
N PRO A 117 -11.76 1.84 -3.50
CA PRO A 117 -12.70 0.75 -3.68
C PRO A 117 -12.23 -0.18 -4.80
N MET A 118 -12.42 -1.49 -4.59
CA MET A 118 -12.07 -2.54 -5.56
C MET A 118 -13.30 -3.34 -6.00
N GLN A 119 -14.47 -3.02 -5.44
CA GLN A 119 -15.76 -3.62 -5.76
C GLN A 119 -16.80 -2.54 -6.02
N ALA A 120 -17.68 -2.79 -7.00
CA ALA A 120 -18.80 -1.92 -7.31
C ALA A 120 -19.95 -2.17 -6.30
N ALA A 121 -19.73 -1.70 -5.07
CA ALA A 121 -20.64 -1.86 -3.94
C ALA A 121 -20.75 -0.56 -3.14
N HIS A 122 -21.77 -0.46 -2.28
CA HIS A 122 -21.98 0.69 -1.38
C HIS A 122 -22.01 2.05 -2.11
N GLY A 123 -22.52 2.06 -3.35
CA GLY A 123 -22.59 3.26 -4.20
C GLY A 123 -21.34 3.53 -5.05
N ALA A 124 -20.27 2.74 -4.92
CA ALA A 124 -19.19 2.74 -5.92
C ALA A 124 -19.70 2.13 -7.23
N ARG A 125 -19.51 2.83 -8.35
CA ARG A 125 -19.84 2.33 -9.69
C ARG A 125 -18.59 1.77 -10.36
N PRO A 126 -18.72 0.84 -11.32
CA PRO A 126 -17.57 0.23 -12.00
C PRO A 126 -16.59 1.24 -12.60
N GLU A 127 -17.07 2.39 -13.07
CA GLU A 127 -16.25 3.44 -13.70
C GLU A 127 -15.40 4.22 -12.67
N MET A 128 -15.74 4.13 -11.39
CA MET A 128 -14.98 4.74 -10.30
C MET A 128 -13.86 3.85 -9.77
N LEU A 129 -13.80 2.58 -10.21
CA LEU A 129 -12.84 1.62 -9.70
C LEU A 129 -11.48 1.79 -10.40
N LEU A 130 -10.43 1.99 -9.60
CA LEU A 130 -9.05 1.95 -10.10
C LEU A 130 -8.54 0.51 -10.28
N PHE A 131 -9.10 -0.41 -9.52
CA PHE A 131 -8.79 -1.83 -9.57
C PHE A 131 -10.08 -2.62 -9.49
N LYS A 132 -10.10 -3.77 -10.13
CA LYS A 132 -11.19 -4.74 -10.00
C LYS A 132 -10.73 -5.87 -9.11
N ASP A 133 -11.71 -6.47 -8.43
CA ASP A 133 -11.58 -7.67 -7.60
C ASP A 133 -10.76 -7.41 -6.33
N SER A 134 -11.43 -7.43 -5.18
CA SER A 134 -10.77 -7.39 -3.88
C SER A 134 -9.95 -8.66 -3.67
N PRO A 135 -8.65 -8.56 -3.34
CA PRO A 135 -7.85 -9.72 -3.02
C PRO A 135 -8.25 -10.29 -1.64
N PRO A 136 -7.99 -11.58 -1.37
CA PRO A 136 -8.03 -12.07 0.00
C PRO A 136 -7.02 -11.27 0.84
N LEU A 137 -7.41 -10.90 2.07
CA LEU A 137 -6.52 -10.15 2.95
C LEU A 137 -5.41 -11.07 3.48
N PRO A 138 -4.14 -10.62 3.45
CA PRO A 138 -3.07 -11.26 4.20
C PRO A 138 -3.42 -11.38 5.70
N ALA A 139 -2.92 -12.41 6.37
CA ALA A 139 -3.21 -12.70 7.78
C ALA A 139 -2.98 -11.50 8.72
N HIS A 140 -1.94 -10.70 8.45
CA HIS A 140 -1.63 -9.50 9.21
C HIS A 140 -2.01 -8.25 8.41
N SER A 141 -3.29 -7.93 8.37
CA SER A 141 -3.82 -6.75 7.68
C SER A 141 -4.52 -5.80 8.64
N LEU A 142 -4.18 -4.51 8.55
CA LEU A 142 -4.89 -3.40 9.19
C LEU A 142 -5.47 -2.50 8.10
N VAL A 143 -6.79 -2.34 8.11
CA VAL A 143 -7.51 -1.39 7.25
C VAL A 143 -8.03 -0.25 8.12
N ILE A 144 -7.67 0.99 7.75
CA ILE A 144 -8.05 2.21 8.46
C ILE A 144 -9.01 2.98 7.54
N SER A 145 -10.19 3.34 8.05
CA SER A 145 -11.14 4.22 7.37
C SER A 145 -11.62 5.31 8.32
N GLY A 146 -11.70 6.54 7.83
CA GLY A 146 -12.24 7.68 8.57
C GLY A 146 -13.77 7.64 8.62
N SER A 147 -14.34 8.06 9.76
CA SER A 147 -15.81 8.09 9.96
C SER A 147 -16.56 9.02 9.01
N LEU A 148 -15.87 10.06 8.51
CA LEU A 148 -16.41 11.04 7.56
C LEU A 148 -16.12 10.70 6.10
N GLU A 149 -15.53 9.54 5.81
CA GLU A 149 -15.35 9.09 4.43
C GLU A 149 -16.69 8.78 3.76
N PRO A 150 -16.78 8.92 2.42
CA PRO A 150 -17.94 8.47 1.66
C PRO A 150 -18.31 7.03 2.00
N GLU A 151 -19.61 6.75 2.03
CA GLU A 151 -20.13 5.41 2.34
C GLU A 151 -19.56 4.34 1.40
N SER A 152 -19.29 4.69 0.14
CA SER A 152 -18.65 3.81 -0.83
C SER A 152 -17.26 3.34 -0.39
N MET A 153 -16.45 4.20 0.22
CA MET A 153 -15.12 3.84 0.72
C MET A 153 -15.23 3.03 2.02
N ARG A 154 -16.07 3.48 2.97
CA ARG A 154 -16.24 2.79 4.25
C ARG A 154 -16.83 1.39 4.08
N GLY A 155 -17.83 1.24 3.24
CA GLY A 155 -18.45 -0.05 2.93
C GLY A 155 -17.48 -1.01 2.24
N ASN A 156 -16.74 -0.56 1.23
CA ASN A 156 -15.70 -1.37 0.58
C ASN A 156 -14.61 -1.83 1.57
N ALA A 157 -14.21 -0.97 2.51
CA ALA A 157 -13.25 -1.31 3.55
C ALA A 157 -13.81 -2.35 4.54
N ALA A 158 -15.09 -2.26 4.90
CA ALA A 158 -15.75 -3.24 5.76
C ALA A 158 -15.85 -4.62 5.09
N ASP A 159 -16.17 -4.67 3.79
CA ASP A 159 -16.27 -5.93 3.03
C ASP A 159 -14.91 -6.66 2.96
N LEU A 160 -13.81 -5.92 2.83
CA LEU A 160 -12.45 -6.48 2.91
C LEU A 160 -12.21 -7.22 4.23
N LEU A 161 -12.67 -6.67 5.35
CA LEU A 161 -12.51 -7.28 6.68
C LEU A 161 -13.48 -8.42 6.96
N ALA A 162 -14.66 -8.41 6.34
CA ALA A 162 -15.64 -9.49 6.46
C ALA A 162 -15.16 -10.75 5.71
N SER A 163 -14.74 -10.58 4.46
CA SER A 163 -14.26 -11.67 3.60
C SER A 163 -13.02 -12.40 4.14
N SER A 164 -12.21 -11.77 4.99
CA SER A 164 -11.05 -12.42 5.61
C SER A 164 -11.41 -13.37 6.76
N ARG A 165 -12.59 -13.21 7.36
CA ARG A 165 -13.06 -14.04 8.47
C ARG A 165 -13.70 -15.35 8.00
N ASP A 166 -14.21 -15.38 6.77
CA ASP A 166 -14.87 -16.55 6.20
C ASP A 166 -13.85 -17.57 5.62
N GLY A 167 -12.60 -17.14 5.39
CA GLY A 167 -11.53 -17.99 4.83
C GLY A 167 -10.68 -18.75 5.85
N SER A 168 -10.99 -18.67 7.15
CA SER A 168 -10.24 -19.29 8.25
C SER A 168 -10.98 -20.47 8.93
N SER A 169 -11.91 -21.10 8.22
CA SER A 169 -12.59 -22.34 8.64
C SER A 169 -11.91 -23.60 8.13
#